data_AF-A0A373PMB9-F1
#
_entry.id   AF-A0A373PMB9-F1
#
_cell.length_a   1.000
_cell.length_b   1.000
_cell.length_c   1.000
_cell.angle_alpha   90.00
_cell.angle_beta   90.00
_cell.angle_gamma   90.00
#
_symmetry.space_group_name_H-M   'P 1'
#
loop_
_entity.id
_entity.type
_entity.pdbx_description
1 polymer ?
#
loop_
_entity_poly.entity_id
_entity_poly.type
_entity_poly.pdbx_seq_one_letter_code
_entity_poly.pdbx_strand_id
1 'polypeptide(L)'
;LFSLFIVICTDAFILLANIHSIKYIILLLIIALGLLYFNTVVFEFIDSYSSKLQLEAAKELIAAQEENYRLLENNEATLRILQHNINKHMGIMNNIVSNNSSAAKEFAQSLKDLTAVPLGIVYTNDMILDAILNLECKKAAAAKIQYTVKINHITEPLNITSTDKSTILCNAIDNAIEACYQVNEKFIIINIASDKQYIKVQIENSSLPI
;
A
#
# COMPACT_ATOMS: atom_id res chain seq x y z
N LEU A 1 7.30 -7.04 -40.05
CA LEU A 1 6.62 -8.15 -40.78
C LEU A 1 6.20 -7.71 -42.19
N PHE A 2 5.47 -6.60 -42.32
CA PHE A 2 5.01 -6.06 -43.60
C PHE A 2 6.14 -5.73 -44.59
N SER A 3 7.25 -5.16 -44.11
CA SER A 3 8.44 -4.87 -44.93
C SER A 3 9.11 -6.13 -45.47
N LEU A 4 9.20 -7.20 -44.68
CA LEU A 4 9.78 -8.48 -45.11
C LEU A 4 8.91 -9.17 -46.16
N PHE A 5 7.58 -9.09 -45.99
CA PHE A 5 6.62 -9.61 -46.97
C PHE A 5 6.75 -8.90 -48.32
N ILE A 6 6.85 -7.56 -48.32
CA ILE A 6 7.06 -6.78 -49.55
C ILE A 6 8.35 -7.21 -50.25
N VAL A 7 9.45 -7.37 -49.51
CA VAL A 7 10.74 -7.80 -50.08
C VAL A 7 10.64 -9.19 -50.71
N ILE A 8 10.00 -10.15 -50.05
CA ILE A 8 9.81 -11.50 -50.58
C ILE A 8 8.92 -11.49 -51.82
N CYS A 9 7.87 -10.66 -51.84
CA CYS A 9 7.02 -10.48 -53.02
C CYS A 9 7.76 -9.84 -54.19
N THR A 10 8.61 -8.84 -53.94
CA THR A 10 9.43 -8.21 -54.99
C THR A 10 10.44 -9.19 -55.57
N ASP A 11 11.10 -9.99 -54.72
CA ASP A 11 12.07 -11.01 -55.17
C ASP A 11 11.40 -12.12 -55.97
N ALA A 12 10.21 -12.57 -55.53
CA ALA A 12 9.41 -13.56 -56.25
C ALA A 12 8.93 -13.03 -57.61
N PHE A 13 8.56 -11.75 -57.71
CA PHE A 13 8.15 -11.11 -58.95
C PHE A 13 9.32 -10.95 -59.94
N ILE A 14 10.50 -10.58 -59.46
CA ILE A 14 11.74 -10.49 -60.28
C ILE A 14 12.11 -11.87 -60.83
N LEU A 15 11.97 -12.94 -60.04
CA LEU A 15 12.16 -14.32 -60.50
C LEU A 15 11.15 -14.74 -61.57
N LEU A 16 9.88 -14.33 -61.44
CA LEU A 16 8.82 -14.64 -62.40
C LEU A 16 9.10 -14.01 -63.79
N ALA A 17 9.64 -12.79 -63.81
CA ALA A 17 9.98 -12.08 -65.03
C ALA A 17 11.10 -12.76 -65.85
N ASN A 18 11.87 -13.66 -65.23
CA ASN A 18 13.07 -14.27 -65.82
C ASN A 18 12.89 -15.76 -66.18
N ILE A 19 11.71 -16.35 -65.96
CA ILE A 19 11.44 -17.79 -66.17
C ILE A 19 10.40 -18.00 -67.29
N HIS A 20 10.76 -18.74 -68.34
CA HIS A 20 9.86 -19.05 -69.47
C HIS A 20 9.06 -20.37 -69.32
N SER A 21 9.30 -21.15 -68.27
CA SER A 21 8.68 -22.48 -68.08
C SER A 21 7.45 -22.45 -67.15
N ILE A 22 6.27 -22.83 -67.68
CA ILE A 22 4.96 -22.76 -67.02
C ILE A 22 4.90 -23.50 -65.66
N LYS A 23 5.58 -24.64 -65.52
CA LYS A 23 5.57 -25.43 -64.27
C LYS A 23 6.13 -24.65 -63.07
N TYR A 24 7.18 -23.85 -63.28
CA TYR A 24 7.81 -23.06 -62.21
C TYR A 24 6.96 -21.84 -61.83
N ILE A 25 6.25 -21.26 -62.80
CA ILE A 25 5.29 -20.16 -62.56
C ILE A 25 4.17 -20.62 -61.62
N ILE A 26 3.61 -21.82 -61.85
CA ILE A 26 2.53 -22.37 -61.00
C ILE A 26 3.04 -22.67 -59.58
N LEU A 27 4.23 -23.27 -59.45
CA LEU A 27 4.84 -23.54 -58.15
C LEU A 27 5.06 -22.25 -57.34
N LEU A 28 5.55 -21.20 -57.99
CA LEU A 28 5.83 -19.90 -57.36
C LEU A 28 4.53 -19.20 -56.93
N LEU A 29 3.45 -19.31 -57.72
CA LEU A 29 2.13 -18.80 -57.36
C LEU A 29 1.59 -19.46 -56.09
N ILE A 30 1.74 -20.79 -55.96
CA ILE A 30 1.31 -21.53 -54.76
C ILE A 30 2.08 -21.07 -53.53
N ILE A 31 3.39 -20.87 -53.65
CA ILE A 31 4.23 -20.37 -52.55
C ILE A 31 3.81 -18.95 -52.14
N ALA A 32 3.56 -18.07 -53.11
CA ALA A 32 3.14 -16.71 -52.85
C ALA A 32 1.78 -16.65 -52.12
N LEU A 33 0.81 -17.47 -52.54
CA LEU A 33 -0.49 -17.57 -51.86
C LEU A 33 -0.36 -18.16 -50.44
N GLY A 34 0.51 -19.16 -50.26
CA GLY A 34 0.78 -19.73 -48.94
C GLY A 34 1.41 -18.72 -47.98
N LEU A 35 2.35 -17.91 -48.47
CA LEU A 35 2.96 -16.83 -47.69
C LEU A 35 1.95 -15.74 -47.31
N LEU A 36 1.07 -15.35 -48.25
CA LEU A 36 0.01 -14.40 -47.97
C LEU A 36 -0.93 -14.92 -46.88
N TYR A 37 -1.38 -16.18 -47.00
CA TYR A 37 -2.24 -16.81 -46.00
C TYR A 37 -1.58 -16.86 -44.63
N PHE A 38 -0.33 -17.32 -44.56
CA PHE A 38 0.43 -17.38 -43.31
C PHE A 38 0.56 -15.99 -42.68
N ASN A 39 0.81 -14.96 -43.48
CA ASN A 39 0.91 -13.58 -43.00
C ASN A 39 -0.40 -13.11 -42.35
N THR A 40 -1.54 -13.36 -42.98
CA THR A 40 -2.87 -13.03 -42.43
C THR A 40 -3.10 -13.73 -41.09
N VAL A 41 -2.80 -15.03 -41.00
CA VAL A 41 -2.97 -15.81 -39.75
C VAL A 41 -2.07 -15.25 -38.64
N VAL A 42 -0.82 -14.89 -38.96
CA VAL A 42 0.09 -14.29 -37.97
C VAL A 42 -0.41 -12.93 -37.49
N PHE A 43 -0.94 -12.09 -38.39
CA PHE A 43 -1.54 -10.81 -37.99
C PHE A 43 -2.73 -10.99 -37.07
N GLU A 44 -3.66 -11.89 -37.40
CA GLU A 44 -4.81 -12.21 -36.55
C GLU A 44 -4.38 -12.76 -35.17
N PHE A 45 -3.33 -13.60 -35.14
CA PHE A 45 -2.79 -14.11 -33.90
C PHE A 45 -2.20 -13.01 -33.03
N ILE A 46 -1.42 -12.09 -33.61
CA ILE A 46 -0.82 -10.96 -32.90
C ILE A 46 -1.93 -10.05 -32.34
N ASP A 47 -2.92 -9.68 -33.14
CA ASP A 47 -4.04 -8.81 -32.71
C ASP A 47 -4.88 -9.46 -31.62
N SER A 48 -5.14 -10.77 -31.73
CA SER A 48 -5.84 -11.53 -30.68
C SER A 48 -5.04 -11.56 -29.38
N TYR A 49 -3.72 -11.77 -29.48
CA TYR A 49 -2.84 -11.81 -28.32
C TYR A 49 -2.71 -10.45 -27.65
N SER A 50 -2.53 -9.36 -28.41
CA SER A 50 -2.47 -8.01 -27.88
C SER A 50 -3.78 -7.60 -27.21
N SER A 51 -4.92 -7.97 -27.80
CA SER A 51 -6.24 -7.69 -27.21
C SER A 51 -6.44 -8.41 -25.88
N LYS A 52 -5.98 -9.66 -25.76
CA LYS A 52 -6.03 -10.41 -24.49
C LYS A 52 -5.15 -9.76 -23.41
N LEU A 53 -3.93 -9.40 -23.76
CA LEU A 53 -3.02 -8.68 -22.86
C LEU A 53 -3.61 -7.36 -22.36
N GLN A 54 -4.19 -6.57 -23.27
CA GLN A 54 -4.86 -5.31 -22.91
C GLN A 54 -6.07 -5.55 -22.00
N LEU A 55 -6.85 -6.59 -22.26
CA LEU A 55 -8.00 -6.95 -21.42
C LEU A 55 -7.57 -7.38 -20.02
N GLU A 56 -6.50 -8.18 -19.89
CA GLU A 56 -5.96 -8.59 -18.59
C GLU A 56 -5.43 -7.38 -17.80
N ALA A 57 -4.64 -6.51 -18.45
CA ALA A 57 -4.15 -5.29 -17.82
C ALA A 57 -5.30 -4.35 -17.39
N ALA A 58 -6.35 -4.22 -18.20
CA ALA A 58 -7.52 -3.43 -17.85
C ALA A 58 -8.28 -4.02 -16.65
N LYS A 59 -8.41 -5.35 -16.58
CA LYS A 59 -9.04 -6.03 -15.42
C LYS A 59 -8.24 -5.82 -14.14
N GLU A 60 -6.92 -5.93 -14.20
CA GLU A 60 -6.05 -5.69 -13.06
C GLU A 60 -6.17 -4.25 -12.55
N LEU A 61 -6.21 -3.29 -13.47
CA LEU A 61 -6.40 -1.87 -13.15
C LEU A 61 -7.78 -1.60 -12.49
N ILE A 62 -8.85 -2.22 -13.01
CA ILE A 62 -10.19 -2.12 -12.41
C ILE A 62 -10.20 -2.72 -11.00
N ALA A 63 -9.61 -3.90 -10.81
CA ALA A 63 -9.56 -4.54 -9.49
C ALA A 63 -8.79 -3.68 -8.46
N ALA A 64 -7.65 -3.10 -8.87
CA ALA A 64 -6.90 -2.18 -8.04
C ALA A 64 -7.71 -0.90 -7.73
N GLN A 65 -8.48 -0.39 -8.69
CA GLN A 65 -9.34 0.78 -8.49
C GLN A 65 -10.50 0.47 -7.52
N GLU A 66 -11.12 -0.71 -7.60
CA GLU A 66 -12.16 -1.17 -6.67
C GLU A 66 -11.61 -1.26 -5.24
N GLU A 67 -10.41 -1.81 -5.06
CA GLU A 67 -9.76 -1.87 -3.76
C GLU A 67 -9.51 -0.48 -3.16
N ASN A 68 -8.99 0.44 -3.97
CA ASN A 68 -8.81 1.84 -3.57
C ASN A 68 -10.13 2.51 -3.19
N TYR A 69 -11.20 2.24 -3.94
CA TYR A 69 -12.54 2.76 -3.62
C TYR A 69 -13.05 2.23 -2.27
N ARG A 70 -12.86 0.93 -2.01
CA ARG A 70 -13.24 0.32 -0.72
C ARG A 70 -12.46 0.92 0.45
N LEU A 71 -11.17 1.18 0.26
CA LEU A 71 -10.33 1.87 1.25
C LEU A 71 -10.84 3.29 1.51
N LEU A 72 -11.18 4.03 0.45
CA LEU A 72 -11.75 5.37 0.57
C LEU A 72 -13.08 5.37 1.34
N GLU A 73 -13.98 4.43 1.04
CA GLU A 73 -15.26 4.29 1.73
C GLU A 73 -15.08 3.99 3.23
N ASN A 74 -14.15 3.09 3.57
CA ASN A 74 -13.81 2.78 4.96
C ASN A 74 -13.24 4.00 5.71
N ASN A 75 -12.38 4.77 5.03
CA ASN A 75 -11.83 6.01 5.59
C ASN A 75 -12.94 7.04 5.81
N GLU A 76 -13.87 7.18 4.86
CA GLU A 76 -15.00 8.09 5.00
C GLU A 76 -15.91 7.70 6.15
N ALA A 77 -16.23 6.41 6.30
CA ALA A 77 -17.00 5.90 7.43
C ALA A 77 -16.31 6.20 8.77
N THR A 78 -14.99 6.01 8.83
CA THR A 78 -14.17 6.36 10.00
C THR A 78 -14.22 7.84 10.31
N LEU A 79 -14.12 8.71 9.29
CA LEU A 79 -14.23 10.16 9.46
C LEU A 79 -15.61 10.57 9.99
N ARG A 80 -16.69 9.97 9.50
CA ARG A 80 -18.05 10.26 10.02
C ARG A 80 -18.19 9.88 11.49
N ILE A 81 -17.64 8.73 11.90
CA ILE A 81 -17.62 8.30 13.31
C ILE A 81 -16.83 9.30 14.16
N LEU A 82 -15.65 9.71 13.70
CA LEU A 82 -14.83 10.71 14.39
C LEU A 82 -15.56 12.05 14.53
N GLN A 83 -16.15 12.56 13.45
CA GLN A 83 -16.93 13.79 13.46
C GLN A 83 -18.12 13.70 14.43
N HIS A 84 -18.84 12.58 14.43
CA HIS A 84 -19.95 12.35 15.37
C HIS A 84 -19.47 12.42 16.82
N ASN A 85 -18.37 11.73 17.14
CA ASN A 85 -17.79 11.75 18.49
C ASN A 85 -17.34 13.15 18.89
N ILE A 86 -16.64 13.88 18.02
CA ILE A 86 -16.21 15.26 18.27
C ILE A 86 -17.42 16.16 18.54
N ASN A 87 -18.45 16.11 17.70
CA ASN A 87 -19.65 16.92 17.86
C ASN A 87 -20.39 16.60 19.16
N LYS A 88 -20.48 15.32 19.53
CA LYS A 88 -21.05 14.88 20.81
C LYS A 88 -20.26 15.47 22.00
N HIS A 89 -18.93 15.38 21.97
CA HIS A 89 -18.09 15.92 23.04
C HIS A 89 -18.17 17.45 23.12
N MET A 90 -18.22 18.16 21.99
CA MET A 90 -18.43 19.61 21.95
C MET A 90 -19.81 20.01 22.48
N GLY A 91 -20.86 19.24 22.18
CA GLY A 91 -22.20 19.46 22.74
C GLY A 91 -22.26 19.28 24.26
N ILE A 92 -21.52 18.30 24.80
CA ILE A 92 -21.39 18.12 26.25
C ILE A 92 -20.61 19.30 26.85
N MET A 93 -19.50 19.70 26.24
CA MET A 93 -18.69 20.83 26.69
C MET A 93 -19.51 22.13 26.75
N ASN A 94 -20.28 22.45 25.71
CA ASN A 94 -21.14 23.63 25.69
C ASN A 94 -22.21 23.63 26.79
N ASN A 95 -22.82 22.47 27.08
CA ASN A 95 -23.79 22.33 28.18
C ASN A 95 -23.19 22.52 29.58
N ILE A 96 -21.93 22.12 29.75
CA ILE A 96 -21.23 22.25 31.05
C ILE A 96 -20.77 23.70 31.25
N VAL A 97 -20.22 24.34 30.22
CA VAL A 97 -19.77 25.75 30.27
C VAL A 97 -20.93 26.71 30.55
N SER A 98 -22.15 26.39 30.10
CA SER A 98 -23.33 27.23 30.31
C SER A 98 -23.98 27.10 31.70
N ASN A 99 -23.62 26.08 32.50
CA ASN A 99 -24.26 25.82 33.80
C ASN A 99 -23.33 25.89 35.02
N ASN A 100 -22.01 25.67 34.89
CA ASN A 100 -21.07 25.84 36.03
C ASN A 100 -19.58 25.83 35.60
N SER A 101 -18.81 26.85 36.00
CA SER A 101 -17.42 27.04 35.55
C SER A 101 -16.42 26.01 36.11
N SER A 102 -16.67 25.41 37.29
CA SER A 102 -15.77 24.38 37.86
C SER A 102 -15.92 23.03 37.16
N ALA A 103 -17.13 22.63 36.78
CA ALA A 103 -17.42 21.37 36.09
C ALA A 103 -16.85 21.35 34.66
N ALA A 104 -16.78 22.51 34.00
CA ALA A 104 -16.19 22.64 32.66
C ALA A 104 -14.69 22.33 32.68
N LYS A 105 -14.01 22.74 33.75
CA LYS A 105 -12.57 22.49 33.95
C LYS A 105 -12.30 21.02 34.23
N GLU A 106 -13.16 20.36 35.02
CA GLU A 106 -13.06 18.93 35.35
C GLU A 106 -13.36 18.04 34.13
N PHE A 107 -14.32 18.45 33.28
CA PHE A 107 -14.62 17.76 32.01
C PHE A 107 -13.56 17.98 30.92
N ALA A 108 -12.97 19.18 30.85
CA ALA A 108 -11.82 19.44 29.99
C ALA A 108 -10.59 18.62 30.43
N GLN A 109 -10.41 18.45 31.75
CA GLN A 109 -9.39 17.59 32.32
C GLN A 109 -9.68 16.11 32.00
N SER A 110 -10.93 15.65 32.12
CA SER A 110 -11.31 14.28 31.79
C SER A 110 -11.25 13.98 30.29
N LEU A 111 -11.44 14.97 29.40
CA LEU A 111 -11.14 14.87 27.97
C LEU A 111 -9.64 14.72 27.72
N LYS A 112 -8.81 15.47 28.47
CA LYS A 112 -7.34 15.33 28.45
C LYS A 112 -6.89 13.95 28.97
N ASP A 113 -7.61 13.41 29.94
CA ASP A 113 -7.37 12.08 30.49
C ASP A 113 -7.99 10.96 29.61
N LEU A 114 -9.03 11.24 28.82
CA LEU A 114 -9.56 10.36 27.76
C LEU A 114 -8.66 10.35 26.52
N THR A 115 -7.88 11.41 26.27
CA THR A 115 -6.73 11.34 25.35
C THR A 115 -5.53 10.61 25.97
N ALA A 116 -5.56 10.35 27.29
CA ALA A 116 -4.62 9.45 27.97
C ALA A 116 -5.11 7.99 28.00
N VAL A 117 -6.36 7.71 27.59
CA VAL A 117 -6.74 6.40 27.04
C VAL A 117 -6.24 6.41 25.59
N PRO A 118 -5.43 5.42 25.15
CA PRO A 118 -4.69 5.53 23.90
C PRO A 118 -5.63 5.46 22.69
N LEU A 119 -6.21 6.60 22.32
CA LEU A 119 -6.45 6.94 20.92
C LEU A 119 -5.06 7.11 20.31
N GLY A 120 -4.45 5.98 19.96
CA GLY A 120 -3.08 5.84 19.46
C GLY A 120 -2.84 6.67 18.21
N ILE A 121 -2.61 7.95 18.42
CA ILE A 121 -1.95 8.85 17.48
C ILE A 121 -0.70 9.32 18.20
N VAL A 122 0.33 8.51 18.05
CA VAL A 122 1.70 8.92 18.30
C VAL A 122 2.03 10.03 17.29
N TYR A 123 2.48 11.17 17.80
CA TYR A 123 2.91 12.32 17.02
C TYR A 123 4.33 12.71 17.43
N THR A 124 5.28 12.38 16.58
CA THR A 124 6.74 12.46 16.81
C THR A 124 7.39 13.54 15.96
N ASN A 125 6.61 14.26 15.14
CA ASN A 125 7.07 15.13 14.05
C ASN A 125 7.87 14.40 12.94
N ASP A 126 8.02 13.07 13.01
CA ASP A 126 8.51 12.23 11.91
C ASP A 126 7.33 11.41 11.36
N MET A 127 6.85 11.78 10.17
CA MET A 127 5.68 11.16 9.54
C MET A 127 5.81 9.64 9.37
N ILE A 128 7.04 9.14 9.17
CA ILE A 128 7.30 7.70 9.00
C ILE A 128 7.19 7.00 10.35
N LEU A 129 7.79 7.58 11.39
CA LEU A 129 7.73 7.05 12.75
C LEU A 129 6.29 7.02 13.28
N ASP A 130 5.53 8.08 13.02
CA ASP A 130 4.11 8.17 13.38
C ASP A 130 3.27 7.12 12.65
N ALA A 131 3.50 6.92 11.35
CA ALA A 131 2.77 5.91 10.58
C ALA A 131 3.02 4.50 11.12
N ILE A 132 4.27 4.15 11.43
CA ILE A 132 4.65 2.83 11.94
C ILE A 132 4.05 2.59 13.33
N LEU A 133 4.26 3.52 14.27
CA LEU A 133 3.82 3.34 15.66
C LEU A 133 2.29 3.25 15.78
N ASN A 134 1.57 3.97 14.93
CA ASN A 134 0.11 3.93 14.90
C ASN A 134 -0.43 2.68 14.19
N LEU A 135 0.25 2.19 13.15
CA LEU A 135 -0.11 0.93 12.49
C LEU A 135 0.05 -0.26 13.43
N GLU A 136 1.20 -0.35 14.11
CA GLU A 136 1.49 -1.43 15.05
C GLU A 136 0.62 -1.36 16.31
N CYS A 137 0.27 -0.14 16.77
CA CYS A 137 -0.71 0.04 17.84
C CYS A 137 -2.07 -0.61 17.50
N LYS A 138 -2.52 -0.51 16.24
CA LYS A 138 -3.77 -1.16 15.79
C LYS A 138 -3.66 -2.68 15.82
N LYS A 139 -2.52 -3.24 15.38
CA LYS A 139 -2.27 -4.69 15.44
C LYS A 139 -2.27 -5.19 16.89
N ALA A 140 -1.55 -4.50 17.78
CA ALA A 140 -1.50 -4.82 19.20
C ALA A 140 -2.88 -4.72 19.88
N ALA A 141 -3.66 -3.69 19.54
CA ALA A 141 -5.04 -3.53 20.04
C ALA A 141 -5.96 -4.68 19.60
N ALA A 142 -5.87 -5.12 18.33
CA ALA A 142 -6.62 -6.28 17.84
C ALA A 142 -6.23 -7.58 18.59
N ALA A 143 -4.97 -7.69 19.01
CA ALA A 143 -4.45 -8.80 19.80
C ALA A 143 -4.71 -8.67 21.33
N LYS A 144 -5.43 -7.62 21.78
CA LYS A 144 -5.69 -7.28 23.19
C LYS A 144 -4.40 -7.11 24.02
N ILE A 145 -3.35 -6.56 23.41
CA ILE A 145 -2.07 -6.27 24.05
C ILE A 145 -2.10 -4.82 24.56
N GLN A 146 -1.67 -4.60 25.80
CA GLN A 146 -1.49 -3.25 26.33
C GLN A 146 -0.28 -2.59 25.65
N TYR A 147 -0.53 -1.62 24.77
CA TYR A 147 0.50 -0.95 24.00
C TYR A 147 0.73 0.47 24.52
N THR A 148 1.96 0.76 24.96
CA THR A 148 2.34 2.06 25.52
C THR A 148 3.54 2.62 24.78
N VAL A 149 3.44 3.86 24.29
CA VAL A 149 4.54 4.57 23.64
C VAL A 149 4.90 5.80 24.47
N LYS A 150 6.18 5.93 24.81
CA LYS A 150 6.75 7.08 25.52
C LYS A 150 7.80 7.73 24.62
N ILE A 151 7.58 9.01 24.32
CA ILE A 151 8.48 9.78 23.44
C ILE A 151 9.05 10.95 24.22
N ASN A 152 10.37 10.99 24.29
CA ASN A 152 11.12 12.10 24.85
C ASN A 152 11.81 12.83 23.69
N HIS A 153 11.34 14.06 23.40
CA HIS A 153 11.91 15.06 22.49
C HIS A 153 12.68 14.52 21.26
N ILE A 154 12.09 14.64 20.06
CA ILE A 154 12.76 14.34 18.79
C ILE A 154 13.20 15.66 18.16
N THR A 155 14.51 15.90 18.12
CA THR A 155 15.05 17.25 17.83
C THR A 155 15.34 17.50 16.35
N GLU A 156 15.62 16.49 15.53
CA GLU A 156 16.02 16.67 14.12
C GLU A 156 15.68 15.44 13.26
N PRO A 157 15.52 15.57 11.93
CA PRO A 157 15.32 14.44 11.05
C PRO A 157 16.55 13.53 11.05
N LEU A 158 16.39 12.25 11.40
CA LEU A 158 17.51 11.30 11.34
C LEU A 158 18.03 11.18 9.91
N ASN A 159 19.36 11.07 9.79
CA ASN A 159 20.06 10.74 8.56
C ASN A 159 19.99 9.22 8.25
N ILE A 160 18.80 8.63 8.35
CA ILE A 160 18.49 7.22 8.03
C ILE A 160 17.36 7.23 6.99
N THR A 161 17.46 6.37 5.99
CA THR A 161 16.42 6.28 4.95
C THR A 161 15.08 5.86 5.56
N SER A 162 13.98 6.35 5.01
CA SER A 162 12.63 5.99 5.46
C SER A 162 12.37 4.48 5.38
N THR A 163 12.98 3.81 4.39
CA THR A 163 12.91 2.35 4.21
C THR A 163 13.56 1.60 5.37
N ASP A 164 14.79 1.96 5.73
CA ASP A 164 15.51 1.29 6.82
C ASP A 164 14.84 1.52 8.17
N LYS A 165 14.35 2.74 8.43
CA LYS A 165 13.53 3.03 9.62
C LYS A 165 12.33 2.09 9.71
N SER A 166 11.58 1.96 8.62
CA SER A 166 10.40 1.10 8.54
C SER A 166 10.74 -0.36 8.80
N THR A 167 11.72 -0.92 8.09
CA THR A 167 12.09 -2.32 8.24
C THR A 167 12.56 -2.65 9.66
N ILE A 168 13.40 -1.81 10.26
CA ILE A 168 13.94 -2.08 11.61
C ILE A 168 12.83 -1.99 12.66
N LEU A 169 12.00 -0.94 12.61
CA LEU A 169 10.95 -0.71 13.61
C LEU A 169 9.81 -1.72 13.48
N CYS A 170 9.31 -1.98 12.27
CA CYS A 170 8.24 -2.95 12.06
C CYS A 170 8.67 -4.34 12.52
N ASN A 171 9.85 -4.81 12.11
CA ASN A 171 10.35 -6.12 12.53
C ASN A 171 10.53 -6.21 14.05
N ALA A 172 11.05 -5.17 14.69
CA ALA A 172 11.26 -5.19 16.13
C ALA A 172 9.94 -5.17 16.92
N ILE A 173 8.93 -4.44 16.45
CA ILE A 173 7.60 -4.38 17.10
C ILE A 173 6.81 -5.66 16.81
N ASP A 174 6.85 -6.19 15.59
CA ASP A 174 6.23 -7.47 15.24
C ASP A 174 6.80 -8.60 16.10
N ASN A 175 8.12 -8.66 16.30
CA ASN A 175 8.75 -9.63 17.22
C ASN A 175 8.23 -9.50 18.66
N ALA A 176 8.04 -8.27 19.14
CA ALA A 176 7.50 -8.02 20.48
C ALA A 176 6.02 -8.44 20.60
N ILE A 177 5.22 -8.23 19.54
CA ILE A 177 3.82 -8.66 19.45
C ILE A 177 3.75 -10.20 19.43
N GLU A 178 4.62 -10.85 18.67
CA GLU A 178 4.66 -12.30 18.57
C GLU A 178 4.96 -12.97 19.92
N ALA A 179 5.96 -12.46 20.64
CA ALA A 179 6.30 -12.95 21.97
C ALA A 179 5.16 -12.76 22.98
N CYS A 180 4.37 -11.68 22.85
CA CYS A 180 3.20 -11.44 23.69
C CYS A 180 2.06 -12.46 23.47
N TYR A 181 2.01 -13.19 22.35
CA TYR A 181 0.94 -14.17 22.15
C TYR A 181 1.00 -15.34 23.15
N GLN A 182 2.18 -15.64 23.69
CA GLN A 182 2.44 -16.82 24.52
C GLN A 182 2.20 -16.59 26.02
N VAL A 183 1.77 -15.39 26.41
CA VAL A 183 1.58 -14.98 27.82
C VAL A 183 0.18 -14.42 28.07
N ASN A 184 -0.29 -14.52 29.33
CA ASN A 184 -1.63 -14.04 29.71
C ASN A 184 -1.67 -12.52 29.94
N GLU A 185 -0.66 -11.96 30.59
CA GLU A 185 -0.51 -10.52 30.79
C GLU A 185 0.33 -9.95 29.65
N LYS A 186 -0.34 -9.36 28.66
CA LYS A 186 0.29 -8.91 27.42
C LYS A 186 0.55 -7.42 27.45
N PHE A 187 1.82 -7.02 27.45
CA PHE A 187 2.20 -5.61 27.34
C PHE A 187 3.38 -5.40 26.40
N ILE A 188 3.39 -4.24 25.75
CA ILE A 188 4.52 -3.71 24.98
C ILE A 188 4.70 -2.25 25.39
N ILE A 189 5.93 -1.89 25.74
CA ILE A 189 6.33 -0.53 26.08
C ILE A 189 7.44 -0.12 25.12
N ILE A 190 7.21 0.95 24.36
CA ILE A 190 8.19 1.52 23.43
C ILE A 190 8.64 2.86 23.99
N ASN A 191 9.95 2.99 24.22
CA ASN A 191 10.59 4.22 24.64
C ASN A 191 11.45 4.75 23.49
N ILE A 192 11.16 5.96 23.02
CA ILE A 192 11.92 6.64 21.98
C ILE A 192 12.50 7.92 22.55
N ALA A 193 13.82 8.06 22.47
CA ALA A 193 14.54 9.26 22.88
C ALA A 193 15.55 9.65 21.80
N SER A 194 15.68 10.95 21.55
CA SER A 194 16.72 11.49 20.69
C SER A 194 17.78 12.23 21.52
N ASP A 195 19.04 11.97 21.22
CA ASP A 195 20.18 12.81 21.59
C ASP A 195 20.83 13.30 20.29
N LYS A 196 21.57 14.41 20.31
CA LYS A 196 22.03 15.19 19.14
C LYS A 196 22.71 14.39 18.01
N GLN A 197 23.12 13.15 18.25
CA GLN A 197 23.82 12.28 17.29
C GLN A 197 23.14 10.93 17.04
N TYR A 198 22.16 10.51 17.84
CA TYR A 198 21.55 9.19 17.70
C TYR A 198 20.13 9.15 18.30
N ILE A 199 19.31 8.27 17.74
CA ILE A 199 18.02 7.92 18.33
C ILE A 199 18.14 6.59 19.05
N LYS A 200 17.68 6.58 20.30
CA LYS A 200 17.52 5.39 21.10
C LYS A 200 16.06 4.95 21.02
N VAL A 201 15.84 3.75 20.48
CA VAL A 201 14.57 3.04 20.53
C VAL A 201 14.74 1.84 21.44
N GLN A 202 13.90 1.73 22.47
CA GLN A 202 13.88 0.62 23.41
C GLN A 202 12.47 0.03 23.42
N ILE A 203 12.36 -1.26 23.16
CA ILE A 203 11.09 -1.99 23.12
C ILE A 203 11.17 -3.05 24.22
N GLU A 204 10.22 -2.99 25.15
CA GLU A 204 10.05 -3.95 26.23
C GLU A 204 8.73 -4.67 26.02
N ASN A 205 8.72 -6.00 26.17
CA ASN A 205 7.52 -6.80 26.01
C ASN A 205 7.43 -7.90 27.05
N SER A 206 6.20 -8.28 27.38
CA SER A 206 5.93 -9.52 28.11
C SER A 206 6.26 -10.73 27.24
N SER A 207 7.01 -11.69 27.78
CA SER A 207 7.38 -12.95 27.12
C SER A 207 7.53 -14.07 28.14
N LEU A 208 7.58 -15.32 27.66
CA LEU A 208 7.96 -16.45 28.51
C LEU A 208 9.43 -16.30 28.95
N PRO A 209 9.80 -16.75 30.16
CA PRO A 209 11.19 -16.76 30.58
C PRO A 209 12.02 -17.58 29.58
N ILE A 210 13.08 -16.95 29.09
CA ILE A 210 14.05 -17.50 28.12
C ILE A 210 15.02 -18.43 28.85
#